data_AF-A0A093ZQ60-F1
#
_entry.id   AF-A0A093ZQ60-F1
#
_cell.length_a   1.000
_cell.length_b   1.000
_cell.length_c   1.000
_cell.angle_alpha   90.00
_cell.angle_beta   90.00
_cell.angle_gamma   90.00
#
_symmetry.space_group_name_H-M   'P 1'
#
loop_
_entity.id
_entity.type
_entity.pdbx_description
1 polymer ?
#
loop_
_entity_poly.entity_id
_entity_poly.type
_entity_poly.pdbx_seq_one_letter_code
_entity_poly.pdbx_strand_id
1 'polypeptide(L)'
;MRVPSAKSWSSTIRLPKSTFPPRTTPADQAKYLQRCTDDLYAWQAKVRAQQKPFVLHDGPPYANGSLHAGHAVNKILKDLICRTELQQGRRVQFVPGWDCHGLPIEIKALEQVRAKSEDGE
;
A
#
# COMPACT_ATOMS: atom_id res chain seq x y z
N MET A 1 40.89 -11.70 45.07
CA MET A 1 40.92 -13.01 44.37
C MET A 1 40.11 -12.84 43.08
N ARG A 2 40.74 -12.88 41.90
CA ARG A 2 40.06 -12.65 40.60
C ARG A 2 39.53 -14.01 40.11
N VAL A 3 38.21 -14.16 40.01
CA VAL A 3 37.59 -15.42 39.57
C VAL A 3 37.95 -15.65 38.10
N PRO A 4 38.46 -16.84 37.71
CA PRO A 4 38.73 -17.13 36.31
C PRO A 4 37.42 -17.06 35.51
N SER A 5 37.43 -16.32 34.40
CA SER A 5 36.28 -16.25 33.48
C SER A 5 35.93 -17.65 33.00
N ALA A 6 34.68 -18.08 33.24
CA ALA A 6 34.19 -19.39 32.80
C ALA A 6 34.27 -19.52 31.26
N LYS A 7 34.71 -20.68 30.76
CA LYS A 7 34.77 -20.98 29.33
C LYS A 7 33.38 -20.81 28.70
N SER A 8 33.27 -19.95 27.69
CA SER A 8 32.03 -19.74 26.95
C SER A 8 31.75 -20.90 25.98
N TRP A 9 30.56 -21.51 26.11
CA TRP A 9 30.10 -22.61 25.24
C TRP A 9 29.31 -22.11 24.03
N SER A 10 29.21 -20.80 23.79
CA SER A 10 28.39 -20.24 22.71
C SER A 10 28.75 -20.77 21.32
N SER A 11 29.98 -21.25 21.12
CA SER A 11 30.46 -21.84 19.86
C SER A 11 29.98 -23.27 19.60
N THR A 12 29.47 -24.00 20.61
CA THR A 12 28.95 -25.36 20.44
C THR A 12 27.49 -25.40 19.99
N ILE A 13 26.80 -24.25 20.03
CA ILE A 13 25.37 -24.14 19.69
C ILE A 13 25.21 -23.71 18.23
N ARG A 14 24.41 -24.46 17.45
CA ARG A 14 24.05 -24.10 16.07
C ARG A 14 22.90 -23.10 16.04
N LEU A 15 23.20 -21.83 16.29
CA LEU A 15 22.20 -20.76 16.23
C LEU A 15 21.79 -20.46 14.76
N PRO A 16 20.52 -20.12 14.51
CA PRO A 16 20.09 -19.61 13.21
C PRO A 16 20.88 -18.36 12.82
N LYS A 17 21.39 -18.35 11.58
CA LYS A 17 22.08 -17.19 11.00
C LYS A 17 21.30 -16.74 9.78
N SER A 18 21.00 -15.45 9.71
CA SER A 18 20.30 -14.86 8.57
C SER A 18 20.84 -13.47 8.31
N THR A 19 20.90 -13.09 7.03
CA THR A 19 21.15 -11.71 6.61
C THR A 19 19.85 -10.90 6.57
N PHE A 20 18.69 -11.54 6.77
CA PHE A 20 17.40 -10.86 6.82
C PHE A 20 17.33 -9.98 8.07
N PRO A 21 17.10 -8.66 7.92
CA PRO A 21 17.07 -7.76 9.04
C PRO A 21 15.84 -8.02 9.92
N PRO A 22 15.96 -7.93 11.25
CA PRO A 22 14.85 -8.20 12.17
C PRO A 22 13.75 -7.13 12.12
N ARG A 23 14.06 -5.93 11.63
CA ARG A 23 13.10 -4.84 11.43
C ARG A 23 13.35 -4.18 10.08
N THR A 24 12.29 -3.66 9.49
CA THR A 24 12.36 -2.83 8.31
C THR A 24 12.86 -1.43 8.68
N THR A 25 13.50 -0.78 7.72
CA THR A 25 13.88 0.63 7.79
C THR A 25 12.86 1.49 7.04
N PRO A 26 12.77 2.81 7.30
CA PRO A 26 11.92 3.70 6.50
C PRO A 26 12.28 3.69 5.00
N ALA A 27 13.55 3.49 4.65
CA ALA A 27 13.99 3.37 3.27
C ALA A 27 13.41 2.12 2.57
N ASP A 28 13.20 1.03 3.32
CA ASP A 28 12.58 -0.18 2.79
C ASP A 28 11.12 0.05 2.40
N GLN A 29 10.39 0.94 3.08
CA GLN A 29 9.00 1.22 2.77
C GLN A 29 8.84 1.80 1.37
N ALA A 30 9.66 2.79 1.00
CA ALA A 30 9.64 3.38 -0.34
C ALA A 30 9.98 2.35 -1.42
N LYS A 31 11.01 1.53 -1.17
CA LYS A 31 11.41 0.44 -2.05
C LYS A 31 10.29 -0.59 -2.27
N TYR A 32 9.65 -1.03 -1.20
CA TYR A 32 8.58 -2.03 -1.30
C TYR A 32 7.31 -1.47 -1.90
N LEU A 33 6.99 -0.20 -1.65
CA LEU A 33 5.85 0.46 -2.28
C LEU A 33 5.99 0.41 -3.80
N GLN A 34 7.09 0.93 -4.34
CA GLN A 34 7.37 0.93 -5.79
C GLN A 34 7.36 -0.49 -6.37
N ARG A 35 8.03 -1.43 -5.69
CA ARG A 35 8.11 -2.83 -6.15
C ARG A 35 6.74 -3.52 -6.19
N CYS A 36 5.86 -3.21 -5.24
CA CYS A 36 4.55 -3.83 -5.09
C CYS A 36 3.42 -3.08 -5.81
N THR A 37 3.70 -1.91 -6.36
CA THR A 37 2.78 -1.12 -7.19
C THR A 37 3.32 -1.04 -8.62
N ASP A 38 4.07 0.00 -8.97
CA ASP A 38 4.39 0.38 -10.34
C ASP A 38 5.14 -0.73 -11.07
N ASP A 39 6.18 -1.28 -10.43
CA ASP A 39 7.00 -2.33 -11.01
C ASP A 39 6.20 -3.62 -11.20
N LEU A 40 5.29 -3.94 -10.25
CA LEU A 40 4.45 -5.13 -10.32
C LEU A 40 3.50 -5.05 -11.51
N TYR A 41 2.82 -3.91 -11.67
CA TYR A 41 1.87 -3.68 -12.77
C TYR A 41 2.58 -3.63 -14.12
N ALA A 42 3.76 -3.02 -14.20
CA ALA A 42 4.60 -3.03 -15.40
C ALA A 42 5.05 -4.47 -15.77
N TRP A 43 5.51 -5.24 -14.78
CA TRP A 43 5.94 -6.62 -14.96
C TRP A 43 4.83 -7.50 -15.52
N GLN A 44 3.65 -7.49 -14.91
CA GLN A 44 2.56 -8.36 -15.36
C GLN A 44 2.02 -7.95 -16.74
N ALA A 45 2.04 -6.66 -17.08
CA ALA A 45 1.67 -6.19 -18.40
C ALA A 45 2.62 -6.74 -19.48
N LYS A 46 3.93 -6.84 -19.18
CA LYS A 46 4.93 -7.41 -20.07
C LYS A 46 4.85 -8.94 -20.14
N VAL A 47 4.87 -9.61 -18.99
CA VAL A 47 4.98 -11.09 -18.92
C VAL A 47 3.67 -11.78 -19.31
N ARG A 48 2.52 -11.12 -19.10
CA ARG A 48 1.20 -11.71 -19.33
C ARG A 48 0.39 -10.98 -20.39
N ALA A 49 1.06 -10.39 -21.38
CA ALA A 49 0.44 -9.59 -22.44
C ALA A 49 -0.67 -10.35 -23.21
N GLN A 50 -0.49 -11.67 -23.39
CA GLN A 50 -1.42 -12.54 -24.13
C GLN A 50 -2.59 -13.04 -23.27
N GLN A 51 -2.55 -12.86 -21.95
CA GLN A 51 -3.62 -13.31 -21.05
C GLN A 51 -4.76 -12.30 -21.04
N LYS A 52 -6.01 -12.80 -21.10
CA LYS A 52 -7.19 -11.95 -20.92
C LYS A 52 -7.12 -11.30 -19.53
N PRO A 53 -7.22 -9.97 -19.42
CA PRO A 53 -7.13 -9.31 -18.12
C PRO A 53 -8.39 -9.56 -17.30
N PHE A 54 -8.20 -9.86 -16.02
CA PHE A 54 -9.19 -9.65 -14.97
C PHE A 54 -9.23 -8.15 -14.66
N VAL A 55 -10.36 -7.51 -14.93
CA VAL A 55 -10.55 -6.07 -14.73
C VAL A 55 -11.43 -5.86 -13.51
N LEU A 56 -10.90 -5.18 -12.51
CA LEU A 56 -11.65 -4.77 -11.33
C LEU A 56 -11.97 -3.28 -11.44
N HIS A 57 -13.24 -2.98 -11.71
CA HIS A 57 -13.77 -1.62 -11.68
C HIS A 57 -14.05 -1.22 -10.23
N ASP A 58 -13.37 -0.17 -9.79
CA ASP A 58 -13.52 0.35 -8.46
C ASP A 58 -14.69 1.33 -8.39
N GLY A 59 -15.59 1.14 -7.42
CA GLY A 59 -16.61 2.14 -7.12
C GLY A 59 -15.94 3.47 -6.74
N PRO A 60 -16.23 4.57 -7.46
CA PRO A 60 -15.53 5.84 -7.28
C PRO A 60 -15.81 6.41 -5.88
N PRO A 61 -14.80 6.56 -4.99
CA PRO A 61 -14.97 7.31 -3.77
C PRO A 61 -15.31 8.78 -4.06
N TYR A 62 -16.08 9.37 -3.15
CA TYR A 62 -16.48 10.76 -3.25
C TYR A 62 -15.31 11.69 -2.90
N ALA A 63 -15.04 12.69 -3.74
CA ALA A 63 -13.83 13.52 -3.68
C ALA A 63 -13.92 14.68 -2.67
N ASN A 64 -14.55 14.47 -1.51
CA ASN A 64 -14.87 15.54 -0.55
C ASN A 64 -14.13 15.46 0.77
N GLY A 65 -13.11 14.61 0.97
CA GLY A 65 -12.61 14.37 2.33
C GLY A 65 -11.33 13.58 2.42
N SER A 66 -10.75 13.62 3.61
CA SER A 66 -9.63 12.74 3.96
C SER A 66 -10.11 11.28 4.03
N LEU A 67 -9.22 10.37 3.66
CA LEU A 67 -9.50 8.94 3.78
C LEU A 67 -9.63 8.54 5.26
N HIS A 68 -10.54 7.61 5.52
CA HIS A 68 -10.75 7.00 6.84
C HIS A 68 -10.65 5.47 6.74
N ALA A 69 -10.74 4.76 7.88
CA ALA A 69 -10.56 3.32 7.94
C ALA A 69 -11.48 2.52 6.98
N GLY A 70 -12.70 3.02 6.71
CA GLY A 70 -13.61 2.41 5.74
C GLY A 70 -13.05 2.39 4.32
N HIS A 71 -12.38 3.47 3.91
CA HIS A 71 -11.66 3.51 2.63
C HIS A 71 -10.51 2.49 2.62
N ALA A 72 -9.74 2.40 3.70
CA ALA A 72 -8.65 1.45 3.82
C ALA A 72 -9.14 0.00 3.67
N VAL A 73 -10.18 -0.40 4.41
CA VAL A 73 -10.78 -1.74 4.33
C VAL A 73 -11.24 -2.04 2.90
N ASN A 74 -11.97 -1.12 2.26
CA ASN A 74 -12.44 -1.29 0.88
C ASN A 74 -11.29 -1.50 -0.12
N LYS A 75 -10.23 -0.67 -0.05
CA LYS A 75 -9.12 -0.78 -1.00
C LYS A 75 -8.23 -1.99 -0.73
N ILE A 76 -8.01 -2.35 0.53
CA ILE A 76 -7.22 -3.54 0.90
C ILE A 76 -7.91 -4.81 0.41
N LEU A 77 -9.24 -4.93 0.57
CA LEU A 77 -9.99 -6.08 0.08
C LEU A 77 -9.91 -6.21 -1.45
N LYS A 78 -10.05 -5.09 -2.17
CA LYS A 78 -9.90 -5.07 -3.63
C LYS A 78 -8.48 -5.44 -4.08
N ASP A 79 -7.46 -4.98 -3.38
CA ASP A 79 -6.06 -5.35 -3.66
C ASP A 79 -5.81 -6.85 -3.39
N LEU A 80 -6.38 -7.41 -2.31
CA LEU A 80 -6.28 -8.86 -2.02
C LEU A 80 -6.89 -9.72 -3.13
N ILE A 81 -8.05 -9.31 -3.66
CA ILE A 81 -8.67 -9.96 -4.81
C ILE A 81 -7.73 -9.86 -6.01
N CYS A 82 -7.26 -8.66 -6.36
CA CYS A 82 -6.34 -8.46 -7.48
C CYS A 82 -5.07 -9.33 -7.36
N ARG A 83 -4.48 -9.43 -6.17
CA ARG A 83 -3.29 -10.26 -5.92
C ARG A 83 -3.59 -11.76 -6.05
N THR A 84 -4.75 -12.21 -5.59
CA THR A 84 -5.19 -13.61 -5.74
C THR A 84 -5.34 -13.97 -7.22
N GLU A 85 -5.99 -13.11 -8.00
CA GLU A 85 -6.17 -13.27 -9.45
C GLU A 85 -4.81 -13.30 -10.18
N LEU A 86 -3.88 -12.44 -9.77
CA LEU A 86 -2.51 -12.44 -10.27
C LEU A 86 -1.75 -13.72 -9.88
N GLN A 87 -1.92 -14.25 -8.68
CA GLN A 87 -1.29 -15.52 -8.30
C GLN A 87 -1.86 -16.71 -9.09
N GLN A 88 -3.13 -16.66 -9.49
CA GLN A 88 -3.77 -17.67 -10.35
C GLN A 88 -3.37 -17.57 -11.84
N GLY A 89 -2.41 -16.72 -12.19
CA GLY A 89 -1.88 -16.62 -13.55
C GLY A 89 -2.57 -15.59 -14.46
N ARG A 90 -3.63 -14.91 -14.00
CA ARG A 90 -4.32 -13.89 -14.79
C ARG A 90 -3.56 -12.56 -14.80
N ARG A 91 -3.67 -11.80 -15.89
CA ARG A 91 -3.28 -10.39 -15.89
C ARG A 91 -4.37 -9.59 -15.19
N VAL A 92 -4.03 -8.57 -14.40
CA VAL A 92 -4.97 -7.81 -13.58
C VAL A 92 -4.91 -6.34 -13.92
N GLN A 93 -6.07 -5.71 -14.08
CA GLN A 93 -6.23 -4.27 -14.26
C GLN A 93 -7.18 -3.73 -13.18
N PHE A 94 -6.65 -2.92 -12.28
CA PHE A 94 -7.44 -2.20 -11.30
C PHE A 94 -7.75 -0.79 -11.83
N VAL A 95 -9.02 -0.46 -11.99
CA VAL A 95 -9.46 0.82 -12.58
C VAL A 95 -10.08 1.68 -11.47
N PRO A 96 -9.31 2.58 -10.84
CA PRO A 96 -9.83 3.52 -9.85
C PRO A 96 -10.71 4.58 -10.51
N GLY A 97 -11.67 5.13 -9.75
CA GLY A 97 -12.49 6.27 -10.15
C GLY A 97 -12.59 7.30 -9.03
N TRP A 98 -13.19 8.45 -9.33
CA TRP A 98 -13.52 9.48 -8.36
C TRP A 98 -14.89 10.06 -8.70
N ASP A 99 -15.71 10.28 -7.67
CA ASP A 99 -16.99 10.97 -7.82
C ASP A 99 -16.82 12.44 -7.41
N CYS A 100 -16.97 13.31 -8.40
CA CYS A 100 -16.60 14.73 -8.31
C CYS A 100 -17.81 15.67 -8.44
N HIS A 101 -19.04 15.14 -8.49
CA HIS A 101 -20.24 15.96 -8.64
C HIS A 101 -21.15 15.90 -7.40
N GLY A 102 -22.12 16.79 -7.32
CA GLY A 102 -23.16 16.79 -6.31
C GLY A 102 -22.96 17.82 -5.20
N LEU A 103 -24.06 18.08 -4.50
CA LEU A 103 -24.16 19.13 -3.49
C LEU A 103 -23.08 19.06 -2.38
N PRO A 104 -22.66 17.87 -1.88
CA PRO A 104 -21.64 17.84 -0.83
C PRO A 104 -20.27 18.40 -1.25
N ILE A 105 -19.89 18.34 -2.54
CA ILE A 105 -18.66 19.00 -3.05
C ILE A 105 -18.86 20.51 -3.13
N GLU A 106 -20.02 20.96 -3.59
CA GLU A 106 -20.35 22.39 -3.67
C GLU A 106 -20.34 23.05 -2.29
N ILE A 107 -20.97 22.42 -1.30
CA ILE A 107 -20.98 22.91 0.09
C ILE A 107 -19.54 22.99 0.62
N LYS A 108 -18.73 21.95 0.41
CA LYS A 108 -17.35 21.95 0.89
C LYS A 108 -16.49 23.03 0.24
N ALA A 109 -16.69 23.30 -1.05
CA ALA A 109 -16.01 24.40 -1.73
C ALA A 109 -16.41 25.76 -1.14
N LEU A 110 -17.70 25.98 -0.86
CA LEU A 110 -18.18 27.19 -0.20
C LEU A 110 -17.64 27.37 1.22
N GLU A 111 -17.57 26.29 2.01
CA GLU A 111 -16.96 26.30 3.35
C GLU A 111 -15.49 26.72 3.31
N GLN A 112 -14.71 26.21 2.35
CA GLN A 112 -13.31 26.58 2.17
C GLN A 112 -13.12 28.05 1.77
N VAL A 113 -14.04 28.59 0.94
CA VAL A 113 -14.02 30.00 0.56
C VAL A 113 -14.32 30.89 1.77
N ARG A 114 -15.32 30.53 2.58
CA ARG A 114 -15.66 31.27 3.81
C ARG A 114 -14.50 31.29 4.81
N ALA A 115 -13.91 30.12 5.11
CA ALA A 115 -12.77 30.04 6.02
C ALA A 115 -11.58 30.93 5.57
N LYS A 116 -11.25 30.93 4.27
CA LYS A 116 -10.21 31.82 3.72
C LYS A 116 -10.53 33.30 3.79
N SER A 117 -11.81 33.66 3.85
CA SER A 117 -12.26 35.06 3.93
C SER A 117 -12.10 35.60 5.35
N GLU A 118 -12.29 34.73 6.35
CA GLU A 118 -12.19 35.07 7.78
C GLU A 118 -10.74 35.07 8.30
N ASP A 119 -9.84 34.29 7.69
CA ASP A 119 -8.39 34.27 8.01
C ASP A 119 -7.60 35.43 7.38
N GLY A 120 -8.25 36.24 6.53
CA GLY A 120 -7.64 37.34 5.77
C GLY A 120 -7.87 38.74 6.35
N GLU A 121 -8.49 38.84 7.52
CA GLU A 121 -8.69 40.06 8.33
C GLU A 121 -7.87 39.99 9.62
#